data_AF-A0A1V4DG07-F1
#
_entry.id   AF-A0A1V4DG07-F1
#
_cell.length_a   1.000
_cell.length_b   1.000
_cell.length_c   1.000
_cell.angle_alpha   90.00
_cell.angle_beta   90.00
_cell.angle_gamma   90.00
#
_symmetry.space_group_name_H-M   'P 1'
#
loop_
_entity.id
_entity.type
_entity.pdbx_description
1 polymer ?
#
loop_
_entity_poly.entity_id
_entity_poly.type
_entity_poly.pdbx_seq_one_letter_code
_entity_poly.pdbx_strand_id
1 'polypeptide(L)'
;MKSEYFQIIFLTILYNLIYLCALIFATGHEIGVKFDGNQLPAYILVCMTFFISFISLRIKSIQKRKLMVKIIGVLIILYLALFFSGHLSTNEAMFYFVIPIFGMPIFIFMFIAHYLSFEE
;
A
#
# COMPACT_ATOMS: atom_id res chain seq x y z
N MET A 1 16.85 0.54 -13.46
CA MET A 1 16.63 1.78 -12.67
C MET A 1 15.35 2.56 -13.00
N LYS A 2 15.22 3.22 -14.16
CA LYS A 2 14.00 4.02 -14.46
C LYS A 2 12.74 3.15 -14.49
N SER A 3 12.82 1.96 -15.08
CA SER A 3 11.75 0.96 -15.12
C SER A 3 11.37 0.47 -13.72
N GLU A 4 12.35 0.06 -12.90
CA GLU A 4 12.14 -0.40 -11.52
C GLU A 4 11.43 0.62 -10.65
N TYR A 5 11.81 1.90 -10.74
CA TYR A 5 11.11 2.97 -10.01
C TYR A 5 9.61 3.02 -10.36
N PHE A 6 9.28 2.92 -11.64
CA PHE A 6 7.88 2.89 -12.08
C PHE A 6 7.19 1.57 -11.75
N GLN A 7 7.91 0.44 -11.72
CA GLN A 7 7.39 -0.84 -11.25
C GLN A 7 7.02 -0.79 -9.77
N ILE A 8 7.86 -0.20 -8.92
CA ILE A 8 7.56 0.02 -7.49
C ILE A 8 6.28 0.85 -7.36
N ILE A 9 6.17 1.98 -8.09
CA ILE A 9 4.97 2.83 -8.03
C ILE A 9 3.73 2.06 -8.51
N PHE A 10 3.83 1.33 -9.62
CA PHE A 10 2.73 0.54 -10.16
C PHE A 10 2.26 -0.53 -9.18
N LEU A 11 3.19 -1.30 -8.60
CA LEU A 11 2.88 -2.32 -7.59
C LEU A 11 2.27 -1.69 -6.34
N THR A 12 2.75 -0.53 -5.90
CA THR A 12 2.16 0.21 -4.78
C THR A 12 0.74 0.68 -5.08
N ILE A 13 0.45 1.19 -6.28
CA ILE A 13 -0.90 1.58 -6.70
C ILE A 13 -1.82 0.36 -6.70
N LEU A 14 -1.36 -0.77 -7.26
CA LEU A 14 -2.12 -2.01 -7.28
C LEU A 14 -2.37 -2.54 -5.86
N TYR A 15 -1.36 -2.52 -5.00
CA TYR A 15 -1.48 -2.89 -3.59
C TYR A 15 -2.53 -2.05 -2.89
N ASN A 16 -2.52 -0.74 -3.14
CA ASN A 16 -3.44 0.20 -2.55
C ASN A 16 -4.90 -0.04 -3.01
N LEU A 17 -5.09 -0.42 -4.28
CA LEU A 17 -6.41 -0.83 -4.80
C LEU A 17 -6.90 -2.12 -4.11
N ILE A 18 -6.04 -3.12 -3.96
CA ILE A 18 -6.37 -4.37 -3.25
C ILE A 18 -6.76 -4.06 -1.80
N TYR A 19 -5.98 -3.22 -1.12
CA TYR A 19 -6.24 -2.85 0.27
C TYR A 19 -7.55 -2.05 0.42
N LEU A 20 -7.85 -1.15 -0.53
CA LEU A 20 -9.13 -0.45 -0.57
C LEU A 20 -10.30 -1.41 -0.78
N CYS A 21 -10.18 -2.36 -1.71
CA CYS A 21 -11.18 -3.42 -1.88
C CYS A 21 -11.36 -4.20 -0.57
N ALA A 22 -10.26 -4.60 0.09
CA ALA A 22 -10.33 -5.31 1.36
C ALA A 22 -11.10 -4.52 2.44
N LEU A 23 -10.88 -3.19 2.54
CA LEU A 23 -11.63 -2.32 3.45
C LEU A 23 -13.13 -2.24 3.11
N ILE A 24 -13.46 -2.13 1.82
CA ILE A 24 -14.85 -2.09 1.35
C ILE A 24 -15.54 -3.43 1.67
N PHE A 25 -14.89 -4.56 1.44
CA PHE A 25 -15.45 -5.86 1.76
C PHE A 25 -15.52 -6.12 3.27
N ALA A 26 -14.57 -5.59 4.06
CA ALA A 26 -14.56 -5.70 5.52
C ALA A 26 -15.73 -4.97 6.21
N THR A 27 -16.34 -3.96 5.57
CA THR A 27 -17.50 -3.22 6.13
C THR A 27 -18.86 -3.89 5.85
N GLY A 28 -18.92 -4.91 4.97
CA GLY A 28 -20.16 -5.38 4.34
C GLY A 28 -21.05 -6.39 5.08
N HIS A 29 -21.02 -6.50 6.42
CA HIS A 29 -21.90 -7.46 7.13
C HIS A 29 -23.32 -6.92 7.43
N GLU A 30 -23.55 -5.61 7.27
CA GLU A 30 -24.86 -4.96 7.39
C GLU A 30 -25.17 -4.19 6.10
N ILE A 31 -26.44 -4.09 5.68
CA ILE A 31 -26.87 -3.39 4.46
C ILE A 31 -26.54 -1.88 4.62
N GLY A 32 -25.39 -1.46 4.08
CA GLY A 32 -24.94 -0.06 4.06
C GLY A 32 -23.42 0.08 4.17
N VAL A 33 -22.85 1.13 3.57
CA VAL A 33 -21.43 1.51 3.80
C VAL A 33 -21.33 2.13 5.18
N LYS A 34 -21.21 1.30 6.22
CA LYS A 34 -20.95 1.78 7.58
C LYS A 34 -19.44 1.98 7.71
N PHE A 35 -19.01 3.23 7.73
CA PHE A 35 -17.65 3.56 8.11
C PHE A 35 -17.43 3.16 9.57
N ASP A 36 -16.78 2.03 9.80
CA ASP A 36 -16.28 1.69 11.13
C ASP A 36 -15.16 2.68 11.48
N GLY A 37 -15.30 3.39 12.59
CA GLY A 37 -14.29 4.34 13.07
C GLY A 37 -12.92 3.69 13.27
N ASN A 38 -12.89 2.38 13.52
CA ASN A 38 -11.66 1.61 13.64
C ASN A 38 -10.90 1.47 12.30
N GLN A 39 -11.60 1.60 11.17
CA GLN A 39 -11.01 1.50 9.84
C GLN A 39 -10.60 2.86 9.25
N LEU A 40 -10.99 3.97 9.88
CA LEU A 40 -10.63 5.33 9.43
C LEU A 40 -9.12 5.52 9.21
N PRO A 41 -8.21 5.04 10.09
CA PRO A 41 -6.77 5.15 9.87
C PRO A 41 -6.31 4.46 8.57
N ALA A 42 -6.94 3.33 8.21
CA ALA A 42 -6.63 2.59 7.00
C ALA A 42 -7.10 3.34 5.75
N TYR A 43 -8.29 3.94 5.75
CA TYR A 43 -8.75 4.80 4.65
C TYR A 43 -7.86 6.03 4.46
N ILE A 44 -7.41 6.67 5.54
CA ILE A 44 -6.47 7.80 5.47
C ILE A 44 -5.15 7.36 4.84
N LEU A 45 -4.62 6.21 5.25
CA LEU A 45 -3.39 5.67 4.69
C LEU A 45 -3.52 5.35 3.19
N VAL A 46 -4.68 4.82 2.76
CA VAL A 46 -5.02 4.61 1.34
C VAL A 46 -4.94 5.90 0.54
N CYS A 47 -5.63 6.94 0.99
CA CYS A 47 -5.63 8.26 0.34
C CYS A 47 -4.21 8.86 0.27
N MET A 48 -3.47 8.80 1.38
CA MET A 48 -2.10 9.31 1.46
C MET A 48 -1.17 8.58 0.49
N THR A 49 -1.27 7.25 0.42
CA THR A 49 -0.42 6.43 -0.46
C THR A 49 -0.76 6.64 -1.93
N PHE A 50 -2.04 6.82 -2.29
CA PHE A 50 -2.41 7.20 -3.65
C PHE A 50 -1.82 8.56 -4.03
N PHE A 51 -1.99 9.56 -3.17
CA PHE A 51 -1.48 10.91 -3.42
C PHE A 51 0.04 10.91 -3.63
N ILE A 52 0.78 10.23 -2.75
CA ILE A 52 2.24 10.10 -2.86
C ILE A 52 2.64 9.34 -4.14
N SER A 53 1.92 8.28 -4.50
CA SER A 53 2.17 7.52 -5.73
C SER A 53 1.99 8.38 -6.99
N PHE A 54 0.93 9.19 -7.05
CA PHE A 54 0.68 10.09 -8.18
C PHE A 54 1.71 11.22 -8.29
N ILE A 55 2.14 11.80 -7.16
CA ILE A 55 3.23 12.78 -7.16
C ILE A 55 4.53 12.13 -7.66
N SER A 56 4.80 10.89 -7.21
CA SER A 56 6.01 10.15 -7.56
C SER A 56 6.18 9.96 -9.08
N LEU A 57 5.08 9.85 -9.83
CA LEU A 57 5.12 9.72 -11.30
C LEU A 57 5.74 10.95 -11.99
N ARG A 58 5.63 12.16 -11.41
CA ARG A 58 6.12 13.40 -12.02
C ARG A 58 7.58 13.71 -11.69
N ILE A 59 8.22 12.95 -10.80
CA ILE A 59 9.57 13.26 -10.32
C ILE A 59 10.63 12.82 -11.34
N LYS A 60 11.49 13.76 -11.72
CA LYS A 60 12.59 13.53 -12.68
C LYS A 60 13.96 13.32 -12.01
N SER A 61 14.20 13.92 -10.84
CA SER A 61 15.50 13.84 -10.13
C SER A 61 15.68 12.49 -9.42
N ILE A 62 16.85 11.86 -9.63
CA ILE A 62 17.17 10.54 -9.06
C ILE A 62 17.18 10.55 -7.51
N GLN A 63 17.73 11.59 -6.89
CA GLN A 63 17.76 11.74 -5.44
C GLN A 63 16.35 11.81 -4.84
N LYS A 64 15.45 12.58 -5.48
CA LYS A 64 14.04 12.68 -5.07
C LYS A 64 13.31 11.35 -5.26
N ARG A 65 13.63 10.57 -6.30
CA ARG A 65 13.06 9.23 -6.52
C ARG A 65 13.46 8.25 -5.42
N LYS A 66 14.73 8.25 -4.99
CA LYS A 66 15.18 7.44 -3.85
C LYS A 66 14.42 7.80 -2.58
N LEU A 67 14.22 9.10 -2.32
CA LEU A 67 13.42 9.55 -1.17
C LEU A 67 11.98 9.04 -1.26
N MET A 68 11.31 9.15 -2.42
CA MET A 68 9.95 8.64 -2.57
C MET A 68 9.86 7.13 -2.37
N VAL A 69 10.83 6.37 -2.88
CA VAL A 69 10.89 4.91 -2.70
C VAL A 69 11.00 4.55 -1.21
N LYS A 70 11.81 5.29 -0.44
CA LYS A 70 11.89 5.11 1.03
C LYS A 70 10.55 5.44 1.71
N ILE A 71 9.91 6.55 1.32
CA ILE A 71 8.58 6.93 1.84
C ILE A 71 7.54 5.84 1.54
N ILE A 72 7.51 5.33 0.31
CA ILE A 72 6.64 4.22 -0.09
C ILE A 72 6.90 3.00 0.79
N GLY A 73 8.17 2.63 1.02
CA GLY A 73 8.51 1.52 1.91
C GLY A 73 7.94 1.70 3.32
N VAL A 74 8.05 2.90 3.90
CA VAL A 74 7.46 3.21 5.21
C VAL A 74 5.93 3.08 5.18
N LEU A 75 5.26 3.56 4.14
CA LEU A 75 3.80 3.43 4.02
C LEU A 75 3.37 1.95 3.95
N ILE A 76 4.10 1.11 3.20
CA ILE A 76 3.84 -0.34 3.15
C ILE A 76 4.00 -0.99 4.53
N ILE A 77 5.01 -0.58 5.32
CA ILE A 77 5.15 -1.03 6.71
C ILE A 77 3.93 -0.61 7.55
N LEU A 78 3.44 0.62 7.38
CA LEU A 78 2.25 1.09 8.09
C LEU A 78 0.99 0.30 7.73
N TYR A 79 0.82 -0.13 6.47
CA TYR A 79 -0.28 -1.03 6.10
C TYR A 79 -0.21 -2.34 6.86
N LEU A 80 0.98 -2.97 6.90
CA LEU A 80 1.17 -4.21 7.64
C LEU A 80 0.91 -4.01 9.13
N ALA A 81 1.39 -2.91 9.72
CA ALA A 81 1.14 -2.59 11.12
C ALA A 81 -0.36 -2.42 11.42
N LEU A 82 -1.11 -1.72 10.55
CA LEU A 82 -2.56 -1.58 10.68
C LEU A 82 -3.32 -2.90 10.51
N PHE A 83 -2.81 -3.80 9.66
CA PHE A 83 -3.38 -5.13 9.51
C PHE A 83 -3.19 -5.95 10.80
N PHE A 84 -1.97 -5.99 11.34
CA PHE A 84 -1.65 -6.75 12.55
C PHE A 84 -2.25 -6.17 13.84
N SER A 85 -2.56 -4.87 13.87
CA SER A 85 -3.21 -4.23 15.02
C SER A 85 -4.72 -4.56 15.12
N GLY A 86 -5.26 -5.39 14.21
CA GLY A 86 -6.66 -5.81 14.24
C GLY A 86 -7.67 -4.71 13.90
N HIS A 87 -7.21 -3.58 13.33
CA HIS A 87 -8.09 -2.48 12.94
C HIS A 87 -8.94 -2.79 11.70
N LEU A 88 -8.58 -3.85 10.97
CA LEU A 88 -9.41 -4.42 9.91
C LEU A 88 -10.29 -5.54 10.48
N SER A 89 -11.61 -5.38 10.33
CA SER A 89 -12.56 -6.45 10.61
C SER A 89 -12.29 -7.64 9.67
N THR A 90 -12.02 -8.81 10.26
CA THR A 90 -11.80 -10.06 9.53
C THR A 90 -13.14 -10.75 9.31
N ASN A 91 -13.78 -10.48 8.17
CA ASN A 91 -14.92 -11.25 7.70
C ASN A 91 -14.51 -12.26 6.62
N GLU A 92 -15.41 -13.16 6.23
CA GLU A 92 -15.12 -14.20 5.22
C GLU A 92 -14.67 -13.63 3.88
N ALA A 93 -15.22 -12.47 3.47
CA ALA A 93 -14.83 -11.79 2.25
C ALA A 93 -13.40 -11.23 2.31
N MET A 94 -12.94 -10.81 3.49
CA MET A 94 -11.58 -10.32 3.74
C MET A 94 -10.53 -11.43 3.58
N PHE A 95 -10.92 -12.70 3.76
CA PHE A 95 -10.02 -13.85 3.61
C PHE A 95 -9.38 -13.94 2.21
N TYR A 96 -10.11 -13.60 1.15
CA TYR A 96 -9.58 -13.56 -0.22
C TYR A 96 -8.46 -12.53 -0.40
N PHE A 97 -8.42 -11.50 0.44
CA PHE A 97 -7.43 -10.42 0.36
C PHE A 97 -6.21 -10.65 1.25
N VAL A 98 -6.24 -11.64 2.14
CA VAL A 98 -5.11 -11.96 3.04
C VAL A 98 -3.84 -12.27 2.26
N ILE A 99 -3.92 -13.16 1.27
CA ILE A 99 -2.78 -13.55 0.44
C ILE A 99 -2.17 -12.35 -0.28
N PRO A 100 -2.91 -11.53 -1.04
CA PRO A 100 -2.32 -10.37 -1.71
C PRO A 100 -1.88 -9.28 -0.72
N ILE A 101 -2.51 -9.13 0.45
CA ILE A 101 -2.07 -8.19 1.49
C ILE A 101 -0.68 -8.57 2.03
N PHE A 102 -0.38 -9.86 2.18
CA PHE A 102 0.93 -10.31 2.67
C PHE A 102 1.97 -10.53 1.55
N GLY A 103 1.54 -11.02 0.40
CA GLY A 103 2.43 -11.36 -0.71
C GLY A 103 2.97 -10.13 -1.44
N MET A 104 2.13 -9.15 -1.75
CA MET A 104 2.54 -7.96 -2.51
C MET A 104 3.62 -7.12 -1.82
N PRO A 105 3.56 -6.86 -0.50
CA PRO A 105 4.63 -6.17 0.21
C PRO A 105 6.00 -6.82 0.04
N ILE A 106 6.08 -8.16 0.02
CA ILE A 106 7.35 -8.88 -0.18
C ILE A 106 7.96 -8.50 -1.54
N PHE A 107 7.16 -8.57 -2.61
CA PHE A 107 7.62 -8.17 -3.95
C PHE A 107 8.02 -6.70 -3.99
N ILE A 108 7.20 -5.81 -3.42
CA ILE A 108 7.50 -4.37 -3.34
C ILE A 108 8.83 -4.16 -2.62
N PHE A 109 9.05 -4.77 -1.45
CA PHE A 109 10.30 -4.65 -0.71
C PHE A 109 11.51 -5.20 -1.47
N MET A 110 11.35 -6.31 -2.21
CA MET A 110 12.42 -6.81 -3.09
C MET A 110 12.80 -5.78 -4.15
N PHE A 111 11.83 -5.17 -4.83
CA PHE A 111 12.10 -4.11 -5.81
C PHE A 111 12.69 -2.86 -5.17
N ILE A 112 12.22 -2.47 -3.97
CA ILE A 112 12.78 -1.34 -3.21
C ILE A 112 14.24 -1.61 -2.86
N ALA A 113 14.55 -2.78 -2.30
CA ALA A 113 15.91 -3.15 -1.91
C ALA A 113 16.85 -3.14 -3.12
N HIS A 114 16.43 -3.76 -4.22
CA HIS A 114 17.18 -3.75 -5.48
C HIS A 114 17.38 -2.33 -6.01
N TYR A 115 16.34 -1.49 -6.04
CA TYR A 115 16.44 -0.12 -6.54
C TYR A 115 17.39 0.75 -5.69
N LEU A 116 17.45 0.51 -4.38
CA LEU A 116 18.30 1.26 -3.46
C LEU A 116 19.75 0.74 -3.43
N SER A 117 20.00 -0.54 -3.72
CA SER A 117 21.34 -1.15 -3.68
C SER A 117 22.23 -0.80 -4.87
N PHE A 118 21.66 -0.38 -6.00
CA PHE A 118 22.40 -0.16 -7.25
C PHE A 118 23.11 1.21 -7.37
N GLU A 119 23.15 2.01 -6.31
CA GLU A 119 23.90 3.27 -6.27
C GLU A 119 24.38 3.59 -4.84
N GLU A 120 25.14 2.65 -4.25
CA GLU A 120 26.30 2.99 -3.41
C GLU A 120 27.57 2.91 -4.25
#